data_AF-A0A943PPU2-F1
#
_entry.id   AF-A0A943PPU2-F1
#
_cell.length_a   1.000
_cell.length_b   1.000
_cell.length_c   1.000
_cell.angle_alpha   90.00
_cell.angle_beta   90.00
_cell.angle_gamma   90.00
#
_symmetry.space_group_name_H-M   'P 1'
#
loop_
_entity.id
_entity.type
_entity.pdbx_description
1 polymer ?
#
loop_
_entity_poly.entity_id
_entity_poly.type
_entity_poly.pdbx_seq_one_letter_code
_entity_poly.pdbx_strand_id
1 'polypeptide(L)'
;MMKNMEWGAVAYLKQSKYGLGTTDIEVNTDLDHYYTGGGISDAYKTNVAQSTTGNEYGVYDMSGGAFEYVMGNMKNSGNAFYSSNAGFTTAPDAKYYDSYKYDTSYTSHARGKLGDATKETLTAFGFTYGGWYSDYTTFSNSSYSWFLRGGHYSQGTYAGVFYFNSNKGNAFDSYSARAVLSAQ
;
A
#
# COMPACT_ATOMS: atom_id res chain seq x y z
N MET A 1 8.02 0.86 10.48
CA MET A 1 7.00 0.69 9.42
C MET A 1 7.70 0.73 8.07
N MET A 2 7.22 -0.07 7.12
CA MET A 2 7.65 -0.12 5.72
C MET A 2 7.49 1.24 5.02
N LYS A 3 8.35 1.63 4.08
CA LYS A 3 8.15 2.77 3.17
C LYS A 3 7.57 2.29 1.82
N ASN A 4 7.17 3.23 0.98
CA ASN A 4 6.62 2.91 -0.34
C ASN A 4 7.65 2.20 -1.24
N MET A 5 8.94 2.54 -1.14
CA MET A 5 9.98 1.84 -1.89
C MET A 5 10.07 0.34 -1.54
N GLU A 6 9.91 -0.03 -0.25
CA GLU A 6 9.90 -1.44 0.13
C GLU A 6 8.60 -2.14 -0.29
N TRP A 7 7.45 -1.44 -0.26
CA TRP A 7 6.20 -1.98 -0.82
C TRP A 7 6.34 -2.26 -2.32
N GLY A 8 6.96 -1.34 -3.06
CA GLY A 8 7.24 -1.49 -4.47
C GLY A 8 8.02 -2.77 -4.77
N ALA A 9 9.07 -3.08 -3.99
CA ALA A 9 9.81 -4.33 -4.13
C ALA A 9 8.92 -5.57 -4.03
N VAL A 10 7.95 -5.58 -3.10
CA VAL A 10 6.98 -6.68 -2.96
C VAL A 10 6.01 -6.73 -4.15
N ALA A 11 5.57 -5.56 -4.66
CA ALA A 11 4.72 -5.48 -5.86
C ALA A 11 5.44 -6.02 -7.10
N TYR A 12 6.74 -5.73 -7.27
CA TYR A 12 7.53 -6.29 -8.35
C TYR A 12 7.78 -7.78 -8.19
N LEU A 13 7.99 -8.27 -6.96
CA LEU A 13 8.05 -9.71 -6.71
C LEU A 13 6.77 -10.39 -7.20
N LYS A 14 5.59 -9.87 -6.83
CA LYS A 14 4.28 -10.35 -7.29
C LYS A 14 4.20 -10.43 -8.81
N GLN A 15 4.57 -9.35 -9.50
CA GLN A 15 4.48 -9.27 -10.96
C GLN A 15 5.55 -10.08 -11.70
N SER A 16 6.62 -10.49 -11.02
CA SER A 16 7.75 -11.19 -11.65
C SER A 16 7.44 -12.63 -12.02
N LYS A 17 8.33 -13.26 -12.80
CA LYS A 17 8.31 -14.71 -13.09
C LYS A 17 8.53 -15.60 -11.86
N TYR A 18 8.96 -15.01 -10.74
CA TYR A 18 9.14 -15.69 -9.46
C TYR A 18 7.96 -15.45 -8.50
N GLY A 19 7.03 -14.58 -8.87
CA GLY A 19 5.76 -14.37 -8.19
C GLY A 19 4.60 -14.99 -8.97
N LEU A 20 3.45 -14.33 -8.92
CA LEU A 20 2.23 -14.72 -9.64
C LEU A 20 2.21 -14.25 -11.11
N GLY A 21 3.14 -13.39 -11.52
CA GLY A 21 3.16 -12.86 -12.88
C GLY A 21 1.91 -12.02 -13.17
N THR A 22 1.17 -12.40 -14.21
CA THR A 22 -0.10 -11.76 -14.59
C THR A 22 -1.32 -12.28 -13.84
N THR A 23 -1.16 -13.33 -13.02
CA THR A 23 -2.22 -13.76 -12.11
C THR A 23 -2.32 -12.77 -10.95
N ASP A 24 -3.54 -12.45 -10.55
CA ASP A 24 -3.75 -11.53 -9.44
C ASP A 24 -3.78 -12.22 -8.07
N ILE A 25 -3.49 -11.46 -7.02
CA ILE A 25 -3.58 -11.95 -5.64
C ILE A 25 -5.06 -12.03 -5.26
N GLU A 26 -5.49 -13.17 -4.73
CA GLU A 26 -6.85 -13.31 -4.21
C GLU A 26 -7.06 -12.38 -3.00
N VAL A 27 -8.21 -11.72 -2.98
CA VAL A 27 -8.55 -10.74 -1.94
C VAL A 27 -8.76 -11.47 -0.61
N ASN A 28 -8.10 -11.00 0.44
CA ASN A 28 -8.43 -11.40 1.81
C ASN A 28 -9.77 -10.76 2.20
N THR A 29 -10.81 -11.60 2.30
CA THR A 29 -12.19 -11.20 2.60
C THR A 29 -12.56 -11.32 4.08
N ASP A 30 -11.61 -11.66 4.96
CA ASP A 30 -11.85 -11.74 6.40
C ASP A 30 -12.20 -10.36 6.96
N LEU A 31 -13.50 -10.18 7.21
CA LEU A 31 -14.11 -8.91 7.59
C LEU A 31 -14.04 -8.62 9.10
N ASP A 32 -13.90 -9.67 9.91
CA ASP A 32 -14.06 -9.58 11.36
C ASP A 32 -12.71 -9.47 12.09
N HIS A 33 -11.66 -10.07 11.52
CA HIS A 33 -10.39 -10.20 12.23
C HIS A 33 -9.15 -9.84 11.41
N TYR A 34 -9.29 -9.67 10.10
CA TYR A 34 -8.18 -9.36 9.19
C TYR A 34 -7.03 -10.37 9.31
N TYR A 35 -7.33 -11.65 9.55
CA TYR A 35 -6.30 -12.65 9.76
C TYR A 35 -5.47 -12.83 8.50
N THR A 36 -4.16 -12.94 8.68
CA THR A 36 -3.21 -13.17 7.59
C THR A 36 -3.54 -14.45 6.85
N GLY A 37 -3.68 -14.33 5.53
CA GLY A 37 -4.10 -15.46 4.69
C GLY A 37 -5.54 -15.89 4.91
N GLY A 38 -6.40 -15.02 5.45
CA GLY A 38 -7.86 -15.22 5.52
C GLY A 38 -8.33 -16.26 6.52
N GLY A 39 -7.56 -16.55 7.58
CA GLY A 39 -7.99 -17.48 8.61
C GLY A 39 -7.02 -17.65 9.77
N ILE A 40 -7.42 -18.45 10.74
CA ILE A 40 -6.64 -18.71 11.96
C ILE A 40 -5.53 -19.75 11.74
N SER A 41 -4.54 -19.74 12.64
CA SER A 41 -3.45 -20.73 12.68
C SER A 41 -2.65 -20.78 11.37
N ASP A 42 -2.80 -21.84 10.58
CA ASP A 42 -2.02 -22.11 9.38
C ASP A 42 -2.85 -22.08 8.10
N ALA A 43 -3.98 -21.37 8.12
CA ALA A 43 -4.83 -21.12 6.95
C ALA A 43 -4.04 -20.59 5.73
N TYR A 44 -2.98 -19.82 5.96
CA TYR A 44 -2.10 -19.31 4.91
C TYR A 44 -1.51 -20.43 4.03
N LYS A 45 -1.27 -21.63 4.58
CA LYS A 45 -0.72 -22.78 3.84
C LYS A 45 -1.66 -23.32 2.77
N THR A 46 -2.97 -23.17 2.97
CA THR A 46 -3.99 -23.57 1.98
C THR A 46 -4.44 -22.40 1.13
N ASN A 47 -4.48 -21.18 1.69
CA ASN A 47 -4.91 -19.96 1.02
C ASN A 47 -3.77 -19.29 0.23
N VAL A 48 -2.95 -20.08 -0.44
CA VAL A 48 -1.72 -19.62 -1.12
C VAL A 48 -1.97 -18.64 -2.27
N ALA A 49 -3.19 -18.59 -2.81
CA ALA A 49 -3.61 -17.62 -3.81
C ALA A 49 -3.64 -16.18 -3.27
N GLN A 50 -3.72 -16.00 -1.95
CA GLN A 50 -3.60 -14.69 -1.28
C GLN A 50 -2.14 -14.24 -1.07
N SER A 51 -1.16 -15.05 -1.51
CA SER A 51 0.27 -14.75 -1.40
C SER A 51 0.82 -14.15 -2.69
N THR A 52 1.88 -13.35 -2.61
CA THR A 52 2.57 -12.78 -3.80
C THR A 52 3.21 -13.81 -4.73
N THR A 53 3.34 -15.06 -4.32
CA THR A 53 4.08 -16.10 -5.07
C THR A 53 3.26 -17.36 -5.35
N GLY A 54 1.99 -17.41 -4.93
CA GLY A 54 1.15 -18.59 -5.08
C GLY A 54 1.57 -19.79 -4.22
N ASN A 55 2.35 -19.56 -3.15
CA ASN A 55 2.78 -20.61 -2.21
C ASN A 55 2.94 -20.05 -0.78
N GLU A 56 3.19 -20.92 0.19
CA GLU A 56 3.23 -20.56 1.63
C GLU A 56 4.37 -19.61 2.03
N TYR A 57 5.37 -19.39 1.15
CA TYR A 57 6.52 -18.52 1.40
C TYR A 57 6.34 -17.11 0.82
N GLY A 58 5.22 -16.85 0.15
CA GLY A 58 4.90 -15.51 -0.35
C GLY A 58 4.56 -14.52 0.76
N VAL A 59 4.46 -13.25 0.39
CA VAL A 59 3.97 -12.20 1.28
C VAL A 59 2.44 -12.17 1.20
N TYR A 60 1.79 -12.19 2.35
CA TYR A 60 0.33 -12.15 2.48
C TYR A 60 -0.15 -10.73 2.85
N ASP A 61 -1.48 -10.55 2.85
CA ASP A 61 -2.17 -9.30 3.17
C ASP A 61 -1.70 -8.14 2.27
N MET A 62 -1.53 -8.45 0.98
CA MET A 62 -1.20 -7.49 -0.06
C MET A 62 -2.44 -7.11 -0.88
N SER A 63 -3.59 -7.75 -0.65
CA SER A 63 -4.88 -7.50 -1.30
C SER A 63 -6.01 -7.77 -0.30
N GLY A 64 -6.73 -6.73 0.14
CA GLY A 64 -7.83 -6.85 1.11
C GLY A 64 -7.37 -6.95 2.57
N GLY A 65 -8.27 -7.40 3.46
CA GLY A 65 -8.06 -7.39 4.90
C GLY A 65 -8.11 -5.98 5.49
N ALA A 66 -7.10 -5.63 6.29
CA ALA A 66 -6.91 -4.30 6.86
C ALA A 66 -6.14 -3.37 5.90
N PHE A 67 -6.36 -2.05 6.03
CA PHE A 67 -5.54 -1.08 5.32
C PHE A 67 -4.13 -1.01 5.90
N GLU A 68 -3.11 -1.02 5.06
CA GLU A 68 -1.71 -0.95 5.51
C GLU A 68 -1.18 0.48 5.41
N TYR A 69 -0.84 1.09 6.55
CA TYR A 69 0.00 2.27 6.55
C TYR A 69 1.42 1.94 6.12
N VAL A 70 1.95 2.81 5.28
CA VAL A 70 3.37 2.89 4.95
C VAL A 70 3.90 4.26 5.30
N MET A 71 5.20 4.36 5.53
CA MET A 71 5.89 5.62 5.75
C MET A 71 6.04 6.42 4.44
N GLY A 72 4.92 6.68 3.76
CA GLY A 72 4.83 7.58 2.61
C GLY A 72 4.07 8.83 3.03
N ASN A 73 4.69 10.01 2.91
CA ASN A 73 4.11 11.29 3.36
C ASN A 73 4.18 12.38 2.29
N MET A 74 3.10 13.11 2.08
CA MET A 74 3.10 14.31 1.25
C MET A 74 3.50 15.54 2.08
N LYS A 75 4.41 16.35 1.55
CA LYS A 75 4.77 17.64 2.15
C LYS A 75 3.58 18.60 2.20
N ASN A 76 3.59 19.55 3.12
CA ASN A 76 2.61 20.64 3.16
C ASN A 76 2.90 21.71 2.08
N SER A 77 2.03 22.72 1.98
CA SER A 77 2.15 23.82 1.00
C SER A 77 3.45 24.64 1.18
N GLY A 78 4.06 24.62 2.36
CA GLY A 78 5.35 25.22 2.67
C GLY A 78 6.56 24.32 2.36
N ASN A 79 6.36 23.19 1.66
CA ASN A 79 7.41 22.21 1.33
C ASN A 79 8.10 21.59 2.57
N ALA A 80 7.41 21.56 3.71
CA ALA A 80 7.85 20.91 4.95
C ALA A 80 7.13 19.58 5.18
N PHE A 81 7.69 18.75 6.07
CA PHE A 81 7.04 17.52 6.53
C PHE A 81 5.65 17.81 7.10
N TYR A 82 4.67 16.93 6.82
CA TYR A 82 3.29 17.16 7.21
C TYR A 82 2.73 15.98 8.00
N SER A 83 2.86 16.10 9.33
CA SER A 83 2.37 15.10 10.28
C SER A 83 0.87 14.84 10.19
N SER A 84 0.08 15.89 9.90
CA SER A 84 -1.38 15.83 10.01
C SER A 84 -1.79 15.24 11.38
N ASN A 85 -2.53 14.13 11.40
CA ASN A 85 -3.01 13.49 12.62
C ASN A 85 -2.10 12.35 13.11
N ALA A 86 -0.93 12.13 12.50
CA ALA A 86 -0.01 11.04 12.87
C ALA A 86 0.78 11.28 14.17
N GLY A 87 0.65 12.47 14.79
CA GLY A 87 1.24 12.74 16.11
C GLY A 87 2.75 13.02 16.13
N PHE A 88 3.42 13.06 14.98
CA PHE A 88 4.81 13.51 14.90
C PHE A 88 4.92 15.01 15.25
N THR A 89 5.81 15.34 16.18
CA THR A 89 6.18 16.73 16.54
C THR A 89 7.31 17.27 15.68
N THR A 90 8.17 16.38 15.16
CA THR A 90 9.26 16.69 14.23
C THR A 90 9.28 15.70 13.09
N ALA A 91 9.90 16.07 11.97
CA ALA A 91 10.11 15.13 10.88
C ALA A 91 11.00 13.96 11.34
N PRO A 92 10.66 12.71 10.99
CA PRO A 92 11.59 11.59 11.14
C PRO A 92 12.77 11.74 10.17
N ASP A 93 13.88 11.02 10.40
CA ASP A 93 14.98 11.00 9.44
C ASP A 93 14.49 10.57 8.05
N ALA A 94 15.01 11.22 7.00
CA ALA A 94 14.61 10.98 5.61
C ALA A 94 14.81 9.51 5.15
N LYS A 95 15.65 8.73 5.83
CA LYS A 95 15.85 7.31 5.53
C LYS A 95 14.64 6.43 5.91
N TYR A 96 13.77 6.91 6.80
CA TYR A 96 12.63 6.17 7.36
C TYR A 96 11.30 6.46 6.67
N TYR A 97 11.26 7.35 5.68
CA TYR A 97 10.02 7.65 4.96
C TYR A 97 10.24 8.14 3.54
N ASP A 98 9.25 7.91 2.68
CA ASP A 98 9.18 8.43 1.33
C ASP A 98 8.39 9.74 1.30
N SER A 99 9.05 10.85 0.96
CA SER A 99 8.36 12.14 0.79
C SER A 99 7.83 12.34 -0.63
N TYR A 100 6.63 12.92 -0.76
CA TYR A 100 5.99 13.29 -2.03
C TYR A 100 5.74 14.80 -2.11
N LYS A 101 5.71 15.33 -3.33
CA LYS A 101 5.45 16.75 -3.59
C LYS A 101 4.02 17.12 -3.20
N TYR A 102 3.86 18.32 -2.62
CA TYR A 102 2.57 18.91 -2.30
C TYR A 102 1.66 19.03 -3.53
N ASP A 103 0.38 18.74 -3.33
CA ASP A 103 -0.70 19.00 -4.28
C ASP A 103 -2.04 18.95 -3.54
N THR A 104 -3.06 19.58 -4.13
CA THR A 104 -4.45 19.48 -3.68
C THR A 104 -5.19 18.35 -4.40
N SER A 105 -4.69 17.88 -5.54
CA SER A 105 -5.29 16.79 -6.33
C SER A 105 -4.79 15.40 -5.92
N TYR A 106 -5.74 14.50 -5.67
CA TYR A 106 -5.52 13.07 -5.43
C TYR A 106 -5.33 12.24 -6.71
N THR A 107 -5.55 12.80 -7.90
CA THR A 107 -5.37 12.09 -9.18
C THR A 107 -4.15 12.55 -9.98
N SER A 108 -3.35 13.45 -9.42
CA SER A 108 -2.10 13.94 -10.01
C SER A 108 -0.96 12.91 -9.83
N HIS A 109 -1.13 11.74 -10.45
CA HIS A 109 -0.26 10.56 -10.36
C HIS A 109 1.19 10.79 -10.85
N ALA A 110 1.43 11.84 -11.63
CA ALA A 110 2.77 12.20 -12.07
C ALA A 110 3.76 12.46 -10.92
N ARG A 111 3.25 12.73 -9.70
CA ARG A 111 4.02 12.89 -8.46
C ARG A 111 4.58 11.59 -7.88
N GLY A 112 4.14 10.43 -8.39
CA GLY A 112 4.68 9.14 -7.99
C GLY A 112 6.16 8.98 -8.31
N LYS A 113 6.79 8.02 -7.64
CA LYS A 113 8.18 7.66 -7.88
C LYS A 113 8.22 6.38 -8.70
N LEU A 114 9.34 6.17 -9.38
CA LEU A 114 9.59 4.88 -10.02
C LEU A 114 10.14 3.92 -8.99
N GLY A 115 9.67 2.67 -9.01
CA GLY A 115 10.14 1.61 -8.12
C GLY A 115 9.31 1.45 -6.86
N ASP A 116 8.35 2.34 -6.60
CA ASP A 116 7.46 2.29 -5.43
C ASP A 116 6.03 1.85 -5.78
N ALA A 117 5.79 1.45 -7.05
CA ALA A 117 4.48 1.05 -7.56
C ALA A 117 3.38 2.11 -7.36
N THR A 118 3.73 3.40 -7.51
CA THR A 118 2.76 4.51 -7.53
C THR A 118 2.65 5.21 -8.88
N LYS A 119 3.56 4.94 -9.83
CA LYS A 119 3.60 5.62 -11.13
C LYS A 119 3.58 4.68 -12.33
N GLU A 120 4.47 3.71 -12.34
CA GLU A 120 4.70 2.76 -13.45
C GLU A 120 3.69 1.61 -13.51
N THR A 121 2.87 1.45 -12.48
CA THR A 121 1.84 0.40 -12.35
C THR A 121 0.44 0.94 -12.62
N LEU A 122 0.35 2.04 -13.37
CA LEU A 122 -0.90 2.68 -13.77
C LEU A 122 -1.16 2.43 -15.25
N THR A 123 -2.39 2.04 -15.57
CA THR A 123 -2.92 1.97 -16.94
C THR A 123 -3.26 3.35 -17.49
N ALA A 124 -3.65 4.30 -16.63
CA ALA A 124 -3.93 5.68 -17.00
C ALA A 124 -3.67 6.64 -15.82
N PHE A 125 -3.14 7.82 -16.11
CA PHE A 125 -3.03 8.89 -15.11
C PHE A 125 -4.35 9.64 -14.99
N GLY A 126 -4.59 10.25 -13.83
CA GLY A 126 -5.79 11.06 -13.60
C GLY A 126 -7.03 10.25 -13.20
N PHE A 127 -6.95 8.92 -13.14
CA PHE A 127 -8.08 8.05 -12.87
C PHE A 127 -7.89 7.26 -11.57
N THR A 128 -8.97 7.15 -10.79
CA THR A 128 -8.97 6.53 -9.45
C THR A 128 -8.94 5.00 -9.49
N TYR A 129 -9.33 4.37 -10.60
CA TYR A 129 -9.21 2.92 -10.80
C TYR A 129 -8.19 2.64 -11.91
N GLY A 130 -7.12 3.44 -11.90
CA GLY A 130 -6.08 3.44 -12.91
C GLY A 130 -4.98 2.41 -12.64
N GLY A 131 -4.97 1.74 -11.49
CA GLY A 131 -4.00 0.70 -11.17
C GLY A 131 -4.08 -0.50 -12.12
N TRP A 132 -2.99 -1.24 -12.24
CA TRP A 132 -3.04 -2.59 -12.79
C TRP A 132 -4.10 -3.42 -12.03
N TYR A 133 -4.76 -4.32 -12.76
CA TYR A 133 -5.88 -5.13 -12.25
C TYR A 133 -7.09 -4.31 -11.77
N SER A 134 -7.17 -3.03 -12.18
CA SER A 134 -8.21 -2.08 -11.74
C SER A 134 -8.15 -1.72 -10.26
N ASP A 135 -6.99 -1.92 -9.62
CA ASP A 135 -6.72 -1.46 -8.27
C ASP A 135 -7.01 0.04 -8.12
N TYR A 136 -7.52 0.41 -6.95
CA TYR A 136 -7.80 1.80 -6.61
C TYR A 136 -6.51 2.58 -6.33
N THR A 137 -6.39 3.75 -6.95
CA THR A 137 -5.18 4.57 -6.98
C THR A 137 -5.52 6.05 -6.74
N THR A 138 -5.33 6.52 -5.51
CA THR A 138 -5.43 7.93 -5.13
C THR A 138 -4.20 8.36 -4.37
N PHE A 139 -3.57 9.43 -4.85
CA PHE A 139 -2.44 10.04 -4.18
C PHE A 139 -2.85 10.81 -2.93
N SER A 140 -1.93 10.88 -1.98
CA SER A 140 -1.96 11.84 -0.88
C SER A 140 -2.13 13.27 -1.40
N ASN A 141 -2.97 14.05 -0.72
CA ASN A 141 -3.32 15.43 -1.06
C ASN A 141 -3.36 16.30 0.20
N SER A 142 -3.65 17.60 0.06
CA SER A 142 -3.63 18.57 1.16
C SER A 142 -4.50 18.18 2.37
N SER A 143 -5.51 17.35 2.18
CA SER A 143 -6.40 16.86 3.23
C SER A 143 -5.98 15.52 3.84
N TYR A 144 -5.16 14.74 3.13
CA TYR A 144 -4.77 13.36 3.49
C TYR A 144 -3.30 13.14 3.10
N SER A 145 -2.40 13.25 4.08
CA SER A 145 -0.96 13.33 3.84
C SER A 145 -0.22 12.00 3.89
N TRP A 146 -0.84 10.91 4.37
CA TRP A 146 -0.19 9.61 4.58
C TRP A 146 -0.72 8.55 3.64
N PHE A 147 0.16 7.70 3.11
CA PHE A 147 -0.22 6.62 2.21
C PHE A 147 -0.80 5.40 2.93
N LEU A 148 -1.84 4.84 2.33
CA LEU A 148 -2.37 3.50 2.60
C LEU A 148 -2.13 2.61 1.39
N ARG A 149 -1.93 1.32 1.62
CA ARG A 149 -1.70 0.29 0.59
C ARG A 149 -2.59 -0.94 0.83
N GLY A 150 -2.66 -1.84 -0.15
CA GLY A 150 -3.33 -3.16 -0.06
C GLY A 150 -4.86 -3.13 -0.20
N GLY A 151 -5.50 -2.10 0.34
CA GLY A 151 -6.95 -1.94 0.34
C GLY A 151 -7.65 -2.77 1.42
N HIS A 152 -8.87 -2.40 1.76
CA HIS A 152 -9.68 -3.08 2.78
C HIS A 152 -10.49 -4.23 2.17
N TYR A 153 -10.83 -5.25 2.96
CA TYR A 153 -11.62 -6.41 2.51
C TYR A 153 -12.89 -6.01 1.72
N SER A 154 -13.53 -4.91 2.13
CA SER A 154 -14.78 -4.45 1.52
C SER A 154 -14.61 -3.82 0.13
N GLN A 155 -13.38 -3.60 -0.33
CA GLN A 155 -13.10 -3.05 -1.67
C GLN A 155 -13.20 -4.12 -2.77
N GLY A 156 -13.30 -5.40 -2.40
CA GLY A 156 -13.41 -6.51 -3.36
C GLY A 156 -12.26 -6.48 -4.36
N THR A 157 -12.59 -6.56 -5.66
CA THR A 157 -11.62 -6.59 -6.77
C THR A 157 -10.87 -5.28 -7.00
N TYR A 158 -11.16 -4.21 -6.24
CA TYR A 158 -10.39 -2.97 -6.30
C TYR A 158 -9.27 -2.93 -5.27
N ALA A 159 -9.22 -3.89 -4.33
CA ALA A 159 -8.09 -4.11 -3.44
C ALA A 159 -6.98 -4.86 -4.18
N GLY A 160 -5.73 -4.65 -3.78
CA GLY A 160 -4.61 -5.28 -4.45
C GLY A 160 -3.27 -4.67 -4.11
N VAL A 161 -2.21 -5.32 -4.60
CA VAL A 161 -0.83 -4.91 -4.28
C VAL A 161 -0.47 -3.57 -4.93
N PHE A 162 -1.17 -3.19 -6.00
CA PHE A 162 -1.00 -1.91 -6.69
C PHE A 162 -1.98 -0.84 -6.18
N TYR A 163 -2.83 -1.19 -5.21
CA TYR A 163 -3.68 -0.25 -4.48
C TYR A 163 -2.84 0.79 -3.76
N PHE A 164 -3.22 2.05 -3.89
CA PHE A 164 -2.83 3.08 -2.94
C PHE A 164 -3.93 4.11 -2.73
N ASN A 165 -4.03 4.57 -1.49
CA ASN A 165 -4.92 5.65 -1.09
C ASN A 165 -4.20 6.53 -0.06
N SER A 166 -4.93 7.46 0.55
CA SER A 166 -4.39 8.39 1.54
C SER A 166 -5.30 8.57 2.74
N ASN A 167 -4.68 8.92 3.87
CA ASN A 167 -5.34 9.22 5.13
C ASN A 167 -4.64 10.38 5.87
N LYS A 168 -5.25 10.87 6.95
CA LYS A 168 -4.68 11.89 7.85
C LYS A 168 -3.63 11.32 8.81
N GLY A 169 -3.47 10.00 8.87
CA GLY A 169 -2.53 9.34 9.78
C GLY A 169 -3.12 9.04 11.15
N ASN A 170 -4.44 9.12 11.30
CA ASN A 170 -5.12 8.71 12.51
C ASN A 170 -5.23 7.18 12.60
N ALA A 171 -5.41 6.67 13.81
CA ALA A 171 -5.62 5.25 14.08
C ALA A 171 -7.10 4.85 13.89
N PHE A 172 -7.33 3.63 13.41
CA PHE A 172 -8.61 2.93 13.33
C PHE A 172 -8.35 1.43 13.47
N ASP A 173 -9.37 0.68 13.92
CA ASP A 173 -9.24 -0.77 14.16
C ASP A 173 -9.01 -1.58 12.87
N SER A 174 -9.39 -1.02 11.71
CA SER A 174 -9.17 -1.63 10.41
C SER A 174 -7.85 -1.24 9.74
N TYR A 175 -6.96 -0.55 10.45
CA TYR A 175 -5.69 -0.04 9.94
C TYR A 175 -4.52 -0.73 10.62
N SER A 176 -3.61 -1.27 9.82
CA SER A 176 -2.42 -2.01 10.23
C SER A 176 -1.14 -1.34 9.70
N ALA A 177 0.00 -1.95 10.02
CA ALA A 177 1.29 -1.60 9.46
C ALA A 177 2.23 -2.80 9.56
N ARG A 178 3.16 -2.91 8.59
CA ARG A 178 4.22 -3.92 8.61
C ARG A 178 5.61 -3.34 8.88
N ALA A 179 6.45 -4.14 9.52
CA ALA A 179 7.87 -3.87 9.70
C ALA A 179 8.69 -4.51 8.56
N VAL A 180 9.85 -3.92 8.27
CA VAL A 180 10.81 -4.48 7.32
C VAL A 180 12.14 -4.67 8.03
N LEU A 181 12.74 -5.84 7.84
CA LEU A 181 14.11 -6.12 8.23
C LEU A 181 15.00 -6.05 6.98
N SER A 182 15.92 -5.10 6.95
CA SER A 182 16.93 -4.99 5.89
C SER A 182 18.29 -5.37 6.47
N ALA A 183 19.11 -6.11 5.72
CA ALA A 183 20.52 -6.25 6.05
C ALA A 183 21.20 -4.87 5.96
N GLN A 184 22.04 -4.55 6.96
CA GLN A 184 22.81 -3.31 7.02
C GLN A 184 24.19 -3.50 6.39
#